data_AF-A0A955RYV3-F1
#
_entry.id   AF-A0A955RYV3-F1
#
_cell.length_a   1.000
_cell.length_b   1.000
_cell.length_c   1.000
_cell.angle_alpha   90.00
_cell.angle_beta   90.00
_cell.angle_gamma   90.00
#
_symmetry.space_group_name_H-M   'P 1'
#
loop_
_entity.id
_entity.type
_entity.pdbx_description
1 polymer ?
#
loop_
_entity_poly.entity_id
_entity_poly.type
_entity_poly.pdbx_seq_one_letter_code
_entity_poly.pdbx_strand_id
1 'polypeptide(L)'
;MNTQFHNKKKKRKEKRFRFLDFRVFFAIFGALILSSQLIFAQGITIPSGSTINVNTGTLDVGGSVTNAGTLLLTSGAVELQGDWTNSGTFTAGSGTVQFDATTGTQNLTSGGTGVGNLFYNLSHTDAGTVEVLANDLDINNNFTNSSGAFDTNGNDMTVAGAW
;
A
#
# COMPACT_ATOMS: atom_id res chain seq x y z
N MET A 1 27.92 5.79 -70.41
CA MET A 1 28.13 4.33 -70.53
C MET A 1 29.34 3.97 -69.67
N ASN A 2 29.11 3.52 -68.43
CA ASN A 2 30.01 2.65 -67.66
C ASN A 2 29.30 2.27 -66.36
N THR A 3 28.65 1.12 -66.40
CA THR A 3 27.87 0.50 -65.33
C THR A 3 28.79 -0.20 -64.35
N GLN A 4 28.63 0.15 -63.07
CA GLN A 4 29.31 -0.45 -61.92
C GLN A 4 29.01 -1.96 -61.82
N PHE A 5 30.07 -2.76 -61.81
CA PHE A 5 30.06 -4.17 -61.44
C PHE A 5 30.56 -4.34 -59.99
N HIS A 6 30.13 -5.46 -59.36
CA HIS A 6 30.57 -6.06 -58.08
C HIS A 6 29.78 -5.66 -56.82
N ASN A 7 29.26 -6.57 -55.99
CA ASN A 7 29.25 -8.04 -55.99
C ASN A 7 28.17 -8.51 -54.98
N LYS A 8 27.41 -9.55 -55.32
CA LYS A 8 26.39 -10.17 -54.46
C LYS A 8 27.05 -11.07 -53.40
N LYS A 9 26.65 -10.87 -52.15
CA LYS A 9 26.43 -11.85 -51.07
C LYS A 9 27.64 -12.67 -50.53
N LYS A 10 27.74 -12.62 -49.19
CA LYS A 10 27.94 -13.75 -48.24
C LYS A 10 29.32 -13.86 -47.55
N LYS A 11 29.40 -13.36 -46.31
CA LYS A 11 29.88 -14.14 -45.14
C LYS A 11 29.48 -13.47 -43.80
N ARG A 12 28.86 -14.29 -42.95
CA ARG A 12 28.39 -14.08 -41.57
C ARG A 12 29.29 -13.18 -40.71
N LYS A 13 28.70 -12.27 -39.93
CA LYS A 13 28.71 -12.27 -38.45
C LYS A 13 27.94 -11.08 -37.89
N GLU A 14 27.22 -11.37 -36.80
CA GLU A 14 26.60 -10.42 -35.86
C GLU A 14 25.35 -9.68 -36.30
N LYS A 15 24.19 -10.26 -35.90
CA LYS A 15 23.03 -9.48 -35.47
C LYS A 15 23.51 -8.47 -34.42
N ARG A 16 23.86 -7.26 -34.84
CA ARG A 16 23.87 -6.12 -33.91
C ARG A 16 22.43 -5.65 -33.78
N PHE A 17 21.74 -6.16 -32.77
CA PHE A 17 20.70 -5.38 -32.12
C PHE A 17 21.38 -4.06 -31.75
N ARG A 18 21.10 -3.02 -32.53
CA ARG A 18 21.58 -1.68 -32.22
C ARG A 18 20.79 -1.27 -30.97
N PHE A 19 21.45 -1.35 -29.83
CA PHE A 19 21.03 -0.59 -28.66
C PHE A 19 20.87 0.85 -29.14
N LEU A 20 19.63 1.32 -29.14
CA LEU A 20 19.36 2.74 -29.23
C LEU A 20 20.01 3.35 -27.98
N ASP A 21 21.02 4.19 -28.17
CA ASP A 21 21.70 4.90 -27.10
C ASP A 21 20.66 5.62 -26.23
N PHE A 22 20.48 5.11 -25.00
CA PHE A 22 19.49 5.55 -24.02
C PHE A 22 19.93 6.86 -23.36
N ARG A 23 20.23 7.87 -24.17
CA ARG A 23 20.67 9.21 -23.75
C ARG A 23 19.68 10.29 -24.19
N VAL A 24 18.38 10.03 -24.15
CA VAL A 24 17.34 11.07 -24.11
C VAL A 24 16.06 10.49 -23.50
N PHE A 25 15.92 10.51 -22.16
CA PHE A 25 14.64 10.68 -21.44
C PHE A 25 14.96 11.01 -19.97
N PHE A 26 15.56 12.18 -19.75
CA PHE A 26 15.78 12.79 -18.43
C PHE A 26 14.59 13.69 -18.07
N ALA A 27 13.37 13.20 -18.28
CA ALA A 27 12.13 13.95 -18.05
C ALA A 27 10.96 13.03 -17.71
N ILE A 28 11.07 12.31 -16.59
CA ILE A 28 9.97 12.19 -15.64
C ILE A 28 10.63 12.44 -14.28
N PHE A 29 10.17 13.50 -13.59
CA PHE A 29 10.73 14.05 -12.36
C PHE A 29 10.77 12.98 -11.24
N GLY A 30 11.84 12.19 -11.23
CA GLY A 30 12.22 11.38 -10.09
C GLY A 30 12.79 12.29 -9.02
N ALA A 31 11.95 12.71 -8.08
CA ALA A 31 12.46 13.16 -6.80
C ALA A 31 13.13 11.95 -6.13
N LEU A 32 14.46 11.93 -6.06
CA LEU A 32 15.16 11.14 -5.07
C LEU A 32 14.97 11.88 -3.73
N ILE A 33 13.83 11.65 -3.10
CA ILE A 33 13.54 12.23 -1.79
C ILE A 33 14.21 11.34 -0.74
N LEU A 34 15.16 11.89 0.01
CA LEU A 34 15.76 11.27 1.19
C LEU A 34 14.88 11.53 2.44
N SER A 35 13.57 11.35 2.31
CA SER A 35 12.59 11.42 3.41
C SER A 35 11.63 10.24 3.30
N SER A 36 10.79 10.03 4.32
CA SER A 36 9.72 9.04 4.27
C SER A 36 8.98 9.15 2.94
N GLN A 37 8.93 8.03 2.21
CA GLN A 37 8.29 7.97 0.90
C GLN A 37 6.77 7.96 1.15
N LEU A 38 6.12 9.09 0.85
CA LEU A 38 4.66 9.23 0.87
C LEU A 38 4.11 8.94 -0.53
N ILE A 39 3.13 8.03 -0.59
CA ILE A 39 2.32 7.78 -1.80
C ILE A 39 0.91 8.23 -1.48
N PHE A 40 0.37 9.20 -2.24
CA PHE A 40 -1.01 9.65 -2.11
C PHE A 40 -1.93 8.92 -3.10
N ALA A 41 -3.04 8.38 -2.63
CA ALA A 41 -4.10 7.81 -3.45
C ALA A 41 -5.48 8.24 -2.96
N GLN A 42 -6.44 8.47 -3.86
CA GLN A 42 -7.85 8.73 -3.46
C GLN A 42 -8.57 7.47 -2.98
N GLY A 43 -7.94 6.30 -3.12
CA GLY A 43 -8.49 4.99 -2.81
C GLY A 43 -7.62 3.92 -3.47
N ILE A 44 -7.56 2.74 -2.88
CA ILE A 44 -6.74 1.64 -3.38
C ILE A 44 -7.55 0.34 -3.36
N THR A 45 -7.51 -0.36 -4.48
CA THR A 45 -7.93 -1.76 -4.58
C THR A 45 -6.72 -2.61 -4.88
N ILE A 46 -6.47 -3.62 -4.05
CA ILE A 46 -5.44 -4.65 -4.26
C ILE A 46 -6.16 -5.92 -4.69
N PRO A 47 -6.18 -6.26 -6.00
CA PRO A 47 -6.85 -7.46 -6.46
C PRO A 47 -6.15 -8.74 -5.97
N SER A 48 -6.89 -9.84 -5.96
CA SER A 48 -6.29 -11.16 -5.72
C SER A 48 -5.11 -11.43 -6.65
N GLY A 49 -4.03 -11.99 -6.10
CA GLY A 49 -2.77 -12.21 -6.80
C GLY A 49 -1.88 -10.98 -6.97
N SER A 50 -2.32 -9.79 -6.53
CA SER A 50 -1.51 -8.57 -6.51
C SER A 50 -0.86 -8.35 -5.15
N THR A 51 0.29 -7.68 -5.15
CA THR A 51 1.02 -7.34 -3.92
C THR A 51 1.39 -5.87 -3.89
N ILE A 52 1.10 -5.21 -2.76
CA ILE A 52 1.69 -3.94 -2.38
C ILE A 52 2.62 -4.20 -1.19
N ASN A 53 3.88 -3.75 -1.32
CA ASN A 53 4.83 -3.73 -0.23
C ASN A 53 5.20 -2.28 0.06
N VAL A 54 4.73 -1.77 1.20
CA VAL A 54 4.97 -0.39 1.67
C VAL A 54 6.38 -0.24 2.24
N ASN A 55 7.01 -1.35 2.65
CA ASN A 55 8.31 -1.35 3.32
C ASN A 55 8.33 -0.31 4.45
N THR A 56 9.35 0.53 4.60
CA THR A 56 9.41 1.53 5.68
C THR A 56 8.70 2.85 5.35
N GLY A 57 7.91 2.91 4.27
CA GLY A 57 7.24 4.13 3.79
C GLY A 57 5.88 4.39 4.43
N THR A 58 5.21 5.44 3.96
CA THR A 58 3.81 5.74 4.32
C THR A 58 2.96 5.70 3.06
N LEU A 59 1.89 4.91 3.11
CA LEU A 59 0.82 4.91 2.12
C LEU A 59 -0.33 5.78 2.64
N ASP A 60 -0.46 6.99 2.11
CA ASP A 60 -1.51 7.93 2.47
C ASP A 60 -2.67 7.79 1.46
N VAL A 61 -3.82 7.39 1.97
CA VAL A 61 -5.01 7.09 1.18
C VAL A 61 -6.15 8.00 1.62
N GLY A 62 -6.41 9.06 0.85
CA GLY A 62 -7.54 9.96 1.06
C GLY A 62 -8.94 9.32 0.88
N GLY A 63 -9.02 8.00 0.74
CA GLY A 63 -10.26 7.23 0.67
C GLY A 63 -10.04 5.78 1.12
N SER A 64 -10.81 4.84 0.57
CA SER A 64 -10.84 3.47 1.11
C SER A 64 -9.65 2.61 0.66
N VAL A 65 -9.26 1.68 1.53
CA VAL A 65 -8.31 0.58 1.25
C VAL A 65 -9.09 -0.73 1.17
N THR A 66 -9.13 -1.31 -0.03
CA THR A 66 -9.74 -2.62 -0.29
C THR A 66 -8.68 -3.64 -0.68
N ASN A 67 -8.36 -4.57 0.23
CA ASN A 67 -7.38 -5.63 0.01
C ASN A 67 -8.05 -6.98 -0.23
N ALA A 68 -7.91 -7.53 -1.42
CA ALA A 68 -8.19 -8.92 -1.77
C ALA A 68 -6.92 -9.69 -2.19
N GLY A 69 -5.76 -9.01 -2.20
CA GLY A 69 -4.45 -9.55 -2.53
C GLY A 69 -3.55 -9.61 -1.30
N THR A 70 -2.34 -9.03 -1.40
CA THR A 70 -1.39 -8.96 -0.28
C THR A 70 -0.91 -7.53 -0.04
N LEU A 71 -1.02 -7.06 1.20
CA LEU A 71 -0.50 -5.78 1.67
C LEU A 71 0.53 -6.01 2.77
N LEU A 72 1.77 -5.54 2.58
CA LEU A 72 2.87 -5.71 3.53
C LEU A 72 3.38 -4.35 4.01
N LEU A 73 3.42 -4.15 5.33
CA LEU A 73 3.92 -2.93 5.95
C LEU A 73 5.36 -3.01 6.44
N THR A 74 5.92 -4.15 6.81
CA THR A 74 7.24 -4.20 7.50
C THR A 74 7.29 -3.25 8.72
N SER A 75 7.83 -2.02 8.63
CA SER A 75 7.75 -0.98 9.67
C SER A 75 7.11 0.33 9.20
N GLY A 76 6.49 0.35 8.02
CA GLY A 76 5.82 1.51 7.44
C GLY A 76 4.41 1.75 8.00
N ALA A 77 3.67 2.63 7.33
CA ALA A 77 2.33 3.03 7.75
C ALA A 77 1.32 3.03 6.58
N VAL A 78 0.04 2.80 6.92
CA VAL A 78 -1.10 3.20 6.08
C VAL A 78 -1.90 4.25 6.84
N GLU A 79 -2.10 5.39 6.22
CA GLU A 79 -3.01 6.45 6.67
C GLU A 79 -4.22 6.42 5.75
N LEU A 80 -5.44 6.42 6.29
CA LEU A 80 -6.64 6.40 5.47
C LEU A 80 -7.80 7.23 6.02
N GLN A 81 -8.50 7.90 5.10
CA GLN A 81 -9.70 8.70 5.36
C GLN A 81 -11.01 7.98 4.95
N GLY A 82 -10.91 6.81 4.31
CA GLY A 82 -12.06 5.98 3.94
C GLY A 82 -12.13 4.65 4.70
N ASP A 83 -12.88 3.70 4.16
CA ASP A 83 -13.07 2.39 4.79
C ASP A 83 -11.82 1.50 4.66
N TRP A 84 -11.63 0.62 5.64
CA TRP A 84 -10.67 -0.48 5.55
C TRP A 84 -11.41 -1.80 5.35
N THR A 85 -11.12 -2.48 4.24
CA THR A 85 -11.65 -3.82 3.96
C THR A 85 -10.52 -4.76 3.61
N ASN A 86 -10.30 -5.77 4.45
CA ASN A 86 -9.34 -6.84 4.19
C ASN A 86 -10.06 -8.19 4.03
N SER A 87 -9.97 -8.75 2.83
CA SER A 87 -10.41 -10.09 2.45
C SER A 87 -9.27 -10.94 1.87
N GLY A 88 -8.06 -10.36 1.79
CA GLY A 88 -6.83 -11.00 1.35
C GLY A 88 -5.89 -11.26 2.53
N THR A 89 -4.62 -10.94 2.35
CA THR A 89 -3.58 -11.04 3.39
C THR A 89 -2.98 -9.68 3.69
N PHE A 90 -3.09 -9.24 4.93
CA PHE A 90 -2.43 -8.09 5.51
C PHE A 90 -1.33 -8.52 6.47
N THR A 91 -0.08 -8.13 6.20
CA THR A 91 1.06 -8.39 7.08
C THR A 91 1.56 -7.08 7.66
N ALA A 92 1.15 -6.81 8.91
CA ALA A 92 1.46 -5.55 9.60
C ALA A 92 2.95 -5.36 9.90
N GLY A 93 3.71 -6.44 10.13
CA GLY A 93 5.07 -6.32 10.66
C GLY A 93 5.07 -5.58 12.00
N SER A 94 5.87 -4.53 12.13
CA SER A 94 5.83 -3.53 13.20
C SER A 94 5.18 -2.20 12.78
N GLY A 95 4.45 -2.19 11.67
CA GLY A 95 3.87 -0.98 11.07
C GLY A 95 2.59 -0.50 11.76
N THR A 96 2.06 0.61 11.25
CA THR A 96 0.87 1.28 11.80
C THR A 96 -0.23 1.42 10.75
N VAL A 97 -1.48 1.20 11.16
CA VAL A 97 -2.65 1.65 10.40
C VAL A 97 -3.30 2.81 11.17
N GLN A 98 -3.57 3.92 10.49
CA GLN A 98 -4.12 5.13 11.06
C GLN A 98 -5.38 5.56 10.32
N PHE A 99 -6.50 5.60 11.05
CA PHE A 99 -7.76 6.18 10.60
C PHE A 99 -7.77 7.67 10.95
N ASP A 100 -7.83 8.53 9.93
CA ASP A 100 -7.66 9.98 10.05
C ASP A 100 -8.76 10.79 9.33
N ALA A 101 -9.94 10.20 9.11
CA ALA A 101 -11.07 10.96 8.57
C ALA A 101 -11.49 12.07 9.55
N THR A 102 -11.62 13.29 9.04
CA THR A 102 -12.05 14.44 9.85
C THR A 102 -13.56 14.45 10.11
N THR A 103 -14.34 13.71 9.33
CA THR A 103 -15.81 13.66 9.40
C THR A 103 -16.33 12.33 8.88
N GLY A 104 -17.55 11.95 9.29
CA GLY A 104 -18.22 10.74 8.81
C GLY A 104 -17.77 9.48 9.52
N THR A 105 -18.16 8.33 8.99
CA THR A 105 -17.83 7.01 9.53
C THR A 105 -16.89 6.28 8.57
N GLN A 106 -15.80 5.73 9.11
CA GLN A 106 -14.91 4.78 8.46
C GLN A 106 -15.23 3.38 8.98
N ASN A 107 -15.63 2.50 8.09
CA ASN A 107 -15.92 1.12 8.43
C ASN A 107 -14.64 0.28 8.42
N LEU A 108 -14.43 -0.49 9.49
CA LEU A 108 -13.31 -1.40 9.64
C LEU A 108 -13.79 -2.85 9.51
N THR A 109 -13.35 -3.51 8.45
CA THR A 109 -13.46 -4.97 8.25
C THR A 109 -12.04 -5.56 8.19
N SER A 110 -11.56 -6.12 9.31
CA SER A 110 -10.18 -6.59 9.47
C SER A 110 -9.87 -7.89 8.72
N GLY A 111 -10.88 -8.72 8.46
CA GLY A 111 -10.71 -10.09 7.97
C GLY A 111 -10.51 -11.12 9.09
N GLY A 112 -10.52 -10.70 10.37
CA GLY A 112 -10.36 -11.54 11.55
C GLY A 112 -9.16 -11.18 12.43
N THR A 113 -8.87 -12.02 13.42
CA THR A 113 -7.80 -11.81 14.43
C THR A 113 -6.51 -12.58 14.14
N GLY A 114 -6.54 -13.51 13.17
CA GLY A 114 -5.40 -14.37 12.87
C GLY A 114 -4.26 -13.68 12.11
N VAL A 115 -3.16 -14.43 11.94
CA VAL A 115 -2.05 -14.06 11.04
C VAL A 115 -2.61 -13.74 9.65
N GLY A 116 -2.24 -12.57 9.12
CA GLY A 116 -2.76 -12.08 7.85
C GLY A 116 -3.92 -11.09 7.98
N ASN A 117 -4.43 -10.83 9.19
CA ASN A 117 -5.54 -9.91 9.41
C ASN A 117 -5.32 -8.95 10.60
N LEU A 118 -4.54 -9.38 11.60
CA LEU A 118 -4.22 -8.57 12.77
C LEU A 118 -3.48 -7.26 12.43
N PHE A 119 -3.61 -6.29 13.33
CA PHE A 119 -2.84 -5.07 13.32
C PHE A 119 -1.64 -5.18 14.29
N TYR A 120 -0.58 -4.42 14.03
CA TYR A 120 0.49 -4.27 15.01
C TYR A 120 0.26 -3.01 15.85
N ASN A 121 0.29 -1.83 15.23
CA ASN A 121 -0.27 -0.62 15.81
C ASN A 121 -1.54 -0.23 15.06
N LEU A 122 -2.56 0.21 15.79
CA LEU A 122 -3.78 0.79 15.23
C LEU A 122 -4.05 2.14 15.90
N SER A 123 -4.32 3.16 15.10
CA SER A 123 -4.60 4.49 15.62
C SER A 123 -5.80 5.13 14.94
N HIS A 124 -6.50 5.99 15.69
CA HIS A 124 -7.56 6.86 15.24
C HIS A 124 -7.32 8.26 15.80
N THR A 125 -7.16 9.26 14.92
CA THR A 125 -6.61 10.57 15.31
C THR A 125 -7.50 11.75 15.09
N ASP A 126 -8.48 11.65 14.20
CA ASP A 126 -9.31 12.77 13.79
C ASP A 126 -10.77 12.62 14.22
N ALA A 127 -11.59 13.63 13.95
CA ALA A 127 -12.93 13.76 14.53
C ALA A 127 -13.99 12.83 13.93
N GLY A 128 -13.63 12.01 12.93
CA GLY A 128 -14.49 10.97 12.37
C GLY A 128 -14.87 9.89 13.39
N THR A 129 -15.63 8.91 12.93
CA THR A 129 -15.94 7.71 13.69
C THR A 129 -15.33 6.51 12.98
N VAL A 130 -14.66 5.63 13.72
CA VAL A 130 -14.35 4.28 13.25
C VAL A 130 -15.40 3.34 13.80
N GLU A 131 -16.06 2.59 12.93
CA GLU A 131 -17.03 1.55 13.29
C GLU A 131 -16.51 0.17 12.83
N VAL A 132 -16.39 -0.77 13.75
CA VAL A 132 -15.95 -2.14 13.46
C VAL A 132 -17.18 -2.98 13.05
N LEU A 133 -17.23 -3.50 11.82
CA LEU A 133 -18.49 -4.07 11.31
C LEU A 133 -18.66 -5.58 11.40
N ALA A 134 -17.59 -6.37 11.30
CA ALA A 134 -17.72 -7.79 10.99
C ALA A 134 -16.84 -8.73 11.79
N ASN A 135 -15.75 -8.24 12.34
CA ASN A 135 -14.69 -9.08 12.88
C ASN A 135 -14.15 -8.48 14.17
N ASP A 136 -13.87 -9.36 15.13
CA ASP A 136 -13.04 -9.03 16.27
C ASP A 136 -11.68 -8.48 15.81
N LEU A 137 -11.09 -7.64 16.64
CA LEU A 137 -9.80 -7.03 16.39
C LEU A 137 -8.72 -7.64 17.27
N ASP A 138 -7.55 -7.85 16.67
CA ASP A 138 -6.33 -8.18 17.37
C ASP A 138 -5.26 -7.16 17.01
N ILE A 139 -4.70 -6.52 18.04
CA ILE A 139 -3.68 -5.48 17.97
C ILE A 139 -2.51 -5.93 18.82
N ASN A 140 -1.43 -6.35 18.17
CA ASN A 140 -0.28 -6.97 18.82
C ASN A 140 0.63 -5.98 19.57
N ASN A 141 0.41 -4.68 19.41
CA ASN A 141 1.13 -3.65 20.16
C ASN A 141 0.14 -2.57 20.62
N ASN A 142 0.28 -1.32 20.17
CA ASN A 142 -0.47 -0.22 20.74
C ASN A 142 -1.75 0.07 19.95
N PHE A 143 -2.81 0.34 20.71
CA PHE A 143 -3.98 1.05 20.21
C PHE A 143 -3.93 2.50 20.68
N THR A 144 -4.40 3.43 19.86
CA THR A 144 -4.55 4.83 20.28
C THR A 144 -5.78 5.44 19.63
N ASN A 145 -6.71 5.92 20.46
CA ASN A 145 -7.83 6.75 20.00
C ASN A 145 -7.71 8.13 20.63
N SER A 146 -7.36 9.15 19.83
CA SER A 146 -7.05 10.50 20.34
C SER A 146 -8.11 11.56 20.01
N SER A 147 -9.02 11.27 19.09
CA SER A 147 -10.17 12.11 18.75
C SER A 147 -11.29 11.25 18.18
N GLY A 148 -12.50 11.81 18.09
CA GLY A 148 -13.65 11.11 17.53
C GLY A 148 -14.07 9.87 18.33
N ALA A 149 -14.93 9.05 17.73
CA ALA A 149 -15.45 7.83 18.34
C ALA A 149 -14.82 6.59 17.69
N PHE A 150 -14.41 5.62 18.51
CA PHE A 150 -14.04 4.29 18.04
C PHE A 150 -15.07 3.31 18.60
N ASP A 151 -15.98 2.85 17.76
CA ASP A 151 -17.09 1.97 18.11
C ASP A 151 -16.77 0.55 17.65
N THR A 152 -16.60 -0.38 18.60
CA THR A 152 -16.36 -1.78 18.27
C THR A 152 -17.61 -2.50 17.77
N ASN A 153 -18.79 -1.85 17.83
CA ASN A 153 -20.08 -2.39 17.42
C ASN A 153 -20.37 -3.77 18.04
N GLY A 154 -19.93 -3.96 19.28
CA GLY A 154 -20.07 -5.21 20.03
C GLY A 154 -19.11 -6.33 19.63
N ASN A 155 -18.16 -6.10 18.72
CA ASN A 155 -17.05 -7.03 18.46
C ASN A 155 -16.01 -6.96 19.58
N ASP A 156 -15.31 -8.07 19.81
CA ASP A 156 -14.21 -8.11 20.77
C ASP A 156 -12.98 -7.39 20.20
N MET A 157 -12.21 -6.75 21.07
CA MET A 157 -10.96 -6.09 20.73
C MET A 157 -9.89 -6.47 21.73
N THR A 158 -8.86 -7.16 21.24
CA THR A 158 -7.69 -7.54 22.04
C THR A 158 -6.54 -6.60 21.71
N VAL A 159 -5.95 -6.00 22.74
CA VAL A 159 -4.75 -5.16 22.62
C VAL A 159 -3.69 -5.74 23.54
N ALA A 160 -2.55 -6.14 22.98
CA ALA A 160 -1.45 -6.71 23.74
C ALA A 160 -0.58 -5.63 24.41
N GLY A 161 -0.51 -4.43 23.83
CA GLY A 161 0.27 -3.30 24.33
C GLY A 161 -0.57 -2.28 25.10
N ALA A 162 -0.20 -1.00 24.95
CA ALA A 162 -0.91 0.10 25.59
C ALA A 162 -2.18 0.47 24.78
N TRP A 163 -3.20 0.95 25.49
CA TRP A 163 -4.46 1.43 24.93
C TRP A 163 -5.00 2.61 25.74
#